data_AF-A0A1G5SFE8-F1
#
_entry.id   AF-A0A1G5SFE8-F1
#
_cell.length_a   1.000
_cell.length_b   1.000
_cell.length_c   1.000
_cell.angle_alpha   90.00
_cell.angle_beta   90.00
_cell.angle_gamma   90.00
#
_symmetry.space_group_name_H-M   'P 1'
#
loop_
_entity.id
_entity.type
_entity.pdbx_description
1 polymer ?
#
loop_
_entity_poly.entity_id
_entity_poly.type
_entity_poly.pdbx_seq_one_letter_code
_entity_poly.pdbx_strand_id
1 'polypeptide(L)'
;MPQPSLTPLQYLLVAGLLLIVALLLLGLMLFHAEILVRLGLIGNLWYFMLLAMGLAVAVFSNLGLKSYSRYTGKVFGGMLELGGPAVLMLVIVGLGFKFVEPPLARFDLTVFVHGEAGPQAIVLRNQGALLLDLGADRRRETIGDKGEVRFVGIPNDQRGRTVPVSLEAEGYELVDPKAGVRLSAETAYLAVRPASLQLSGRVQDEKGRAVPGAKLRLSTYTARSMEDGWFSFKVPSNLPISERTLYVTAPGFEPSHLQITPGANQLTVVLEKEYIERVHQYTIR
;
A
#
# COMPACT_ATOMS: atom_id res chain seq x y z
N MET A 1 51.88 44.29 -7.94
CA MET A 1 50.73 44.73 -8.77
C MET A 1 49.69 45.28 -7.82
N PRO A 2 49.10 46.46 -8.08
CA PRO A 2 48.01 46.97 -7.25
C PRO A 2 46.83 46.00 -7.38
N GLN A 3 46.41 45.39 -6.27
CA GLN A 3 45.20 44.57 -6.27
C GLN A 3 44.00 45.50 -6.51
N PRO A 4 43.04 45.12 -7.38
CA PRO A 4 41.81 45.86 -7.52
C PRO A 4 41.02 45.72 -6.20
N SER A 5 41.10 46.73 -5.34
CA SER A 5 40.24 46.82 -4.17
C SER A 5 38.83 47.12 -4.64
N LEU A 6 37.92 46.17 -4.49
CA LEU A 6 36.50 46.41 -4.71
C LEU A 6 36.04 47.60 -3.86
N THR A 7 35.20 48.47 -4.42
CA THR A 7 34.64 49.59 -3.66
C THR A 7 33.64 49.07 -2.61
N PRO A 8 33.39 49.81 -1.51
CA PRO A 8 32.41 49.40 -0.50
C PRO A 8 31.02 49.08 -1.10
N LEU A 9 30.65 49.80 -2.15
CA LEU A 9 29.41 49.56 -2.90
C LEU A 9 29.42 48.19 -3.61
N GLN A 10 30.55 47.79 -4.20
CA GLN A 10 30.67 46.49 -4.87
C GLN A 10 30.58 45.32 -3.88
N TYR A 11 31.18 45.44 -2.69
CA TYR A 11 31.02 44.44 -1.63
C TYR A 11 29.56 44.32 -1.17
N LEU A 12 28.87 45.45 -1.02
CA LEU A 12 27.45 45.47 -0.63
C LEU A 12 26.56 44.84 -1.70
N LEU A 13 26.83 45.09 -2.99
CA LEU A 13 26.11 44.46 -4.10
C LEU A 13 26.33 42.94 -4.14
N VAL A 14 27.56 42.46 -3.94
CA VAL A 14 27.86 41.02 -3.91
C VAL A 14 27.20 40.35 -2.71
N ALA A 15 27.28 40.94 -1.52
CA ALA A 15 26.60 40.40 -0.34
C ALA A 15 25.07 40.37 -0.51
N GLY A 16 24.49 41.43 -1.08
CA GLY A 16 23.06 41.51 -1.39
C GLY A 16 22.61 40.43 -2.38
N LEU A 17 23.37 40.21 -3.46
CA LEU A 17 23.07 39.16 -4.44
C LEU A 17 23.10 37.76 -3.79
N LEU A 18 24.12 37.47 -2.99
CA LEU A 18 24.24 36.19 -2.29
C LEU A 18 23.09 35.96 -1.30
N LEU A 19 22.67 37.01 -0.61
CA LEU A 19 21.51 36.96 0.28
C LEU A 19 20.21 36.68 -0.49
N ILE A 20 20.01 37.34 -1.65
CA ILE A 20 18.85 37.07 -2.51
C ILE A 20 18.84 35.62 -2.98
N VAL A 21 19.98 35.09 -3.42
CA VAL A 21 20.11 33.67 -3.82
C VAL A 21 19.75 32.74 -2.66
N ALA A 22 20.26 33.01 -1.44
CA ALA A 22 19.92 32.23 -0.26
C ALA A 22 18.41 32.27 0.06
N LEU A 23 17.78 33.45 -0.04
CA LEU A 23 16.34 33.62 0.17
C LEU A 23 15.49 32.92 -0.90
N LEU A 24 15.93 32.93 -2.16
CA LEU A 24 15.27 32.19 -3.24
C LEU A 24 15.36 30.68 -3.02
N LEU A 25 16.52 30.17 -2.61
CA LEU A 25 16.69 28.75 -2.26
C LEU A 25 15.81 28.37 -1.06
N LEU A 26 15.75 29.21 -0.03
CA LEU A 26 14.87 29.02 1.12
C LEU A 26 13.40 28.98 0.69
N GLY A 27 12.97 29.93 -0.15
CA GLY A 27 11.62 29.97 -0.71
C GLY A 27 11.29 28.70 -1.51
N LEU A 28 12.20 28.26 -2.39
CA LEU A 28 12.05 27.02 -3.14
C LEU A 28 11.86 25.81 -2.21
N MET A 29 12.64 25.73 -1.13
CA MET A 29 12.54 24.66 -0.13
C MET A 29 11.22 24.69 0.65
N LEU A 30 10.68 25.88 0.96
CA LEU A 30 9.42 26.02 1.68
C LEU A 30 8.19 25.73 0.81
N PHE A 31 8.18 26.22 -0.44
CA PHE A 31 7.02 26.11 -1.32
C PHE A 31 6.97 24.81 -2.13
N HIS A 32 8.11 24.17 -2.39
CA HIS A 32 8.20 22.97 -3.23
C HIS A 32 8.82 21.76 -2.51
N ALA A 33 8.75 21.73 -1.17
CA ALA A 33 9.35 20.71 -0.32
C ALA A 33 9.07 19.28 -0.81
N GLU A 34 7.82 18.98 -1.20
CA GLU A 34 7.41 17.64 -1.64
C GLU A 34 8.16 17.14 -2.88
N ILE A 35 8.39 18.03 -3.85
CA ILE A 35 9.10 17.70 -5.10
C ILE A 35 10.58 17.49 -4.79
N LEU A 36 11.18 18.36 -3.97
CA LEU A 36 12.58 18.23 -3.55
C LEU A 36 12.82 16.95 -2.74
N VAL A 37 11.86 16.57 -1.91
CA VAL A 37 11.90 15.33 -1.11
C VAL A 37 11.78 14.10 -2.03
N ARG A 38 10.89 14.14 -3.02
CA ARG A 38 10.73 13.05 -3.99
C ARG A 38 11.99 12.84 -4.84
N LEU A 39 12.74 13.92 -5.11
CA LEU A 39 14.02 13.88 -5.82
C LEU A 39 15.23 13.59 -4.92
N GLY A 40 15.04 13.53 -3.59
CA GLY A 40 16.14 13.34 -2.63
C GLY A 40 17.11 14.53 -2.55
N LEU A 41 16.72 15.71 -3.04
CA LEU A 41 17.58 16.89 -3.15
C LEU A 41 17.56 17.80 -1.92
N ILE A 42 16.65 17.58 -0.97
CA ILE A 42 16.42 18.47 0.18
C ILE A 42 17.70 18.69 1.00
N GLY A 43 18.49 17.63 1.22
CA GLY A 43 19.74 17.70 1.98
C GLY A 43 20.80 18.52 1.25
N ASN A 44 20.98 18.33 -0.05
CA ASN A 44 21.99 19.04 -0.84
C ASN A 44 21.67 20.54 -0.98
N LEU A 45 20.40 20.88 -1.22
CA LEU A 45 19.94 22.27 -1.36
C LEU A 45 20.13 23.07 -0.07
N TRP A 46 19.94 22.45 1.10
CA TRP A 46 20.23 23.05 2.39
C TRP A 46 21.68 23.53 2.51
N TYR A 47 22.66 22.75 2.03
CA TYR A 47 24.07 23.13 2.06
C TYR A 47 24.39 24.29 1.13
N PHE A 48 23.81 24.33 -0.07
CA PHE A 48 23.98 25.47 -0.98
C PHE A 48 23.43 26.76 -0.37
N MET A 49 22.29 26.66 0.33
CA MET A 49 21.70 27.79 1.05
C MET A 49 22.63 28.25 2.20
N LEU A 50 23.12 27.33 3.03
CA LEU A 50 24.07 27.66 4.11
C LEU A 50 25.37 28.26 3.58
N LEU A 51 25.88 27.76 2.46
CA LEU A 51 27.09 28.29 1.81
C LEU A 51 26.85 29.72 1.33
N ALA A 52 25.75 29.98 0.61
CA ALA A 52 25.42 31.31 0.11
C ALA A 52 25.24 32.32 1.25
N MET A 53 24.55 31.91 2.32
CA MET A 53 24.32 32.76 3.50
C MET A 53 25.62 32.99 4.29
N GLY A 54 26.44 31.95 4.47
CA GLY A 54 27.76 32.07 5.09
C GLY A 54 28.70 32.99 4.30
N LEU A 55 28.66 32.91 2.97
CA LEU A 55 29.45 33.79 2.10
C LEU A 55 28.96 35.24 2.19
N ALA A 56 27.64 35.47 2.21
CA ALA A 56 27.06 36.80 2.38
C ALA A 56 27.50 37.44 3.72
N VAL A 57 27.46 36.68 4.81
CA VAL A 57 27.93 37.13 6.14
C VAL A 57 29.43 37.40 6.12
N ALA A 58 30.24 36.55 5.49
CA ALA A 58 31.69 36.75 5.39
C ALA A 58 32.03 38.04 4.61
N VAL A 59 31.40 38.26 3.46
CA VAL A 59 31.58 39.47 2.64
C VAL A 59 31.12 40.72 3.42
N PHE A 60 29.99 40.63 4.12
CA PHE A 60 29.50 41.72 4.97
C PHE A 60 30.43 42.02 6.15
N SER A 61 30.97 40.99 6.80
CA SER A 61 31.89 41.15 7.94
C SER A 61 33.19 41.87 7.56
N ASN A 62 33.69 41.64 6.33
CA ASN A 62 34.85 42.32 5.78
C ASN A 62 34.59 43.81 5.48
N LEU A 63 33.33 44.27 5.46
CA LEU A 63 32.97 45.67 5.27
C LEU A 63 33.17 46.50 6.55
N GLY A 64 33.03 45.89 7.74
CA GLY A 64 33.05 46.58 9.03
C GLY A 64 34.21 46.20 9.96
N LEU A 65 34.77 44.99 9.83
CA LEU A 65 35.83 44.47 10.68
C LEU A 65 37.03 44.11 9.79
N LYS A 66 38.16 44.79 9.99
CA LYS A 66 39.46 44.49 9.34
C LYS A 66 40.05 43.16 9.86
N SER A 67 39.30 42.07 9.80
CA SER A 67 39.71 40.76 10.31
C SER A 67 40.38 39.96 9.20
N TYR A 68 41.71 39.99 9.19
CA TYR A 68 42.54 39.27 8.22
C TYR A 68 43.13 38.03 8.88
N SER A 69 42.94 36.86 8.28
CA SER A 69 43.84 35.73 8.48
C SER A 69 44.21 35.17 7.11
N ARG A 70 45.50 34.94 6.89
CA ARG A 70 46.08 34.71 5.56
C ARG A 70 46.26 33.21 5.34
N TYR A 71 45.50 32.63 4.41
CA TYR A 71 45.76 31.32 3.84
C TYR A 71 46.27 31.50 2.40
N THR A 72 47.35 30.81 2.03
CA THR A 72 47.93 30.88 0.67
C THR A 72 48.21 29.46 0.19
N GLY A 73 47.46 29.00 -0.80
CA GLY A 73 47.63 27.69 -1.42
C GLY A 73 47.84 27.81 -2.93
N LYS A 74 48.65 26.91 -3.51
CA LYS A 74 48.83 26.78 -4.97
C LYS A 74 47.91 25.67 -5.48
N VAL A 75 46.62 25.95 -5.64
CA VAL A 75 45.69 25.05 -6.34
C VAL A 75 44.98 25.87 -7.42
N PHE A 76 44.95 25.37 -8.66
CA PHE A 76 44.36 26.02 -9.85
C PHE A 76 44.99 27.34 -10.34
N GLY A 77 46.30 27.55 -10.13
CA GLY A 77 47.04 28.61 -10.85
C GLY A 77 46.69 30.07 -10.49
N GLY A 78 45.92 30.31 -9.43
CA GLY A 78 45.63 31.63 -8.88
C GLY A 78 46.03 31.77 -7.41
N MET A 79 46.31 32.99 -6.95
CA MET A 79 46.39 33.31 -5.53
C MET A 79 44.99 33.58 -5.00
N LEU A 80 44.44 32.66 -4.23
CA LEU A 80 43.17 32.83 -3.54
C LEU A 80 43.44 33.42 -2.15
N GLU A 81 43.04 34.67 -1.92
CA GLU A 81 43.08 35.33 -0.61
C GLU A 81 41.70 35.25 0.05
N LEU A 82 41.58 34.42 1.10
CA LEU A 82 40.36 34.27 1.88
C LEU A 82 40.57 34.86 3.28
N GLY A 83 39.69 35.77 3.71
CA GLY A 83 39.67 36.30 5.08
C GLY A 83 39.23 35.26 6.12
N GLY A 84 39.56 35.47 7.39
CA GLY A 84 39.42 34.44 8.43
C GLY A 84 38.03 33.88 8.66
N PRO A 85 36.99 34.72 8.76
CA PRO A 85 35.62 34.24 8.84
C PRO A 85 35.21 33.38 7.62
N ALA A 86 35.73 33.68 6.43
CA ALA A 86 35.42 32.94 5.21
C ALA A 86 36.05 31.54 5.19
N VAL A 87 37.31 31.41 5.63
CA VAL A 87 37.99 30.11 5.73
C VAL A 87 37.30 29.22 6.76
N LEU A 88 36.97 29.78 7.93
CA LEU A 88 36.29 29.04 8.99
C LEU A 88 34.89 28.57 8.54
N MET A 89 34.16 29.42 7.82
CA MET A 89 32.88 29.08 7.20
C MET A 89 33.01 27.92 6.20
N LEU A 90 33.97 27.99 5.27
CA LEU A 90 34.18 26.91 4.28
C LEU A 90 34.56 25.58 4.94
N VAL A 91 35.37 25.62 6.01
CA VAL A 91 35.71 24.43 6.79
C VAL A 91 34.49 23.85 7.50
N ILE A 92 33.66 24.67 8.15
CA ILE A 92 32.44 24.22 8.83
C ILE A 92 31.44 23.64 7.84
N VAL A 93 31.22 24.30 6.69
CA VAL A 93 30.31 23.81 5.64
C VAL A 93 30.84 22.51 5.02
N GLY A 94 32.15 22.45 4.71
CA GLY A 94 32.77 21.25 4.14
C GLY A 94 32.77 20.06 5.10
N LEU A 95 33.05 20.28 6.39
CA LEU A 95 32.95 19.25 7.42
C LEU A 95 31.50 18.84 7.65
N GLY A 96 30.56 19.79 7.71
CA GLY A 96 29.14 19.50 7.82
C GLY A 96 28.61 18.65 6.67
N PHE A 97 29.01 18.96 5.43
CA PHE A 97 28.60 18.21 4.24
C PHE A 97 29.16 16.78 4.21
N LYS A 98 30.42 16.58 4.61
CA LYS A 98 31.06 15.26 4.57
C LYS A 98 30.62 14.34 5.72
N PHE A 99 30.30 14.90 6.89
CA PHE A 99 30.07 14.11 8.11
C PHE A 99 28.61 14.01 8.54
N VAL A 100 27.70 14.80 7.99
CA VAL A 100 26.27 14.64 8.25
C VAL A 100 25.71 13.69 7.20
N GLU A 101 25.64 12.40 7.54
CA GLU A 101 24.82 11.45 6.80
C GLU A 101 23.38 11.99 6.75
N PRO A 102 22.74 12.07 5.57
CA PRO A 102 21.33 12.45 5.50
C PRO A 102 20.56 11.53 6.44
N PRO A 103 19.76 12.06 7.39
CA PRO A 103 18.88 11.21 8.16
C PRO A 103 18.04 10.44 7.14
N LEU A 104 18.05 9.11 7.24
CA LEU A 104 17.18 8.25 6.45
C LEU A 104 15.76 8.72 6.72
N ALA A 105 15.25 9.64 5.90
CA ALA A 105 13.90 10.13 6.04
C ALA A 105 13.02 8.91 5.90
N ARG A 106 12.18 8.68 6.90
CA ARG A 106 11.25 7.57 6.96
C ARG A 106 9.86 8.13 7.14
N PHE A 107 8.87 7.40 6.66
CA PHE A 107 7.47 7.76 6.86
C PHE A 107 6.67 6.53 7.26
N ASP A 108 5.49 6.79 7.82
CA ASP A 108 4.54 5.76 8.21
C ASP A 108 3.41 5.71 7.18
N LEU A 109 2.90 4.51 6.93
CA LEU A 109 1.76 4.25 6.05
C LEU A 109 0.70 3.51 6.85
N THR A 110 -0.55 3.98 6.76
CA THR A 110 -1.71 3.29 7.32
C THR A 110 -2.60 2.79 6.20
N VAL A 111 -2.84 1.48 6.16
CA VAL A 111 -3.73 0.83 5.19
C VAL A 111 -5.01 0.41 5.90
N PHE A 112 -6.16 0.88 5.42
CA PHE A 112 -7.48 0.47 5.90
C PHE A 112 -8.04 -0.64 5.03
N VAL A 113 -8.32 -1.78 5.65
CA VAL A 113 -8.93 -2.95 5.04
C VAL A 113 -10.44 -2.88 5.23
N HIS A 114 -11.19 -2.89 4.12
CA HIS A 114 -12.65 -2.75 4.14
C HIS A 114 -13.32 -3.77 3.21
N GLY A 115 -14.60 -4.04 3.45
CA GLY A 115 -15.42 -4.93 2.63
C GLY A 115 -15.89 -4.29 1.31
N GLU A 116 -16.52 -5.08 0.46
CA GLU A 116 -17.06 -4.65 -0.85
C GLU A 116 -18.15 -3.55 -0.74
N ALA A 117 -18.82 -3.44 0.41
CA ALA A 117 -19.81 -2.39 0.66
C ALA A 117 -19.20 -0.99 0.90
N GLY A 118 -17.87 -0.87 0.87
CA GLY A 118 -17.14 0.40 0.91
C GLY A 118 -16.33 0.62 2.20
N PRO A 119 -15.69 1.79 2.37
CA PRO A 119 -14.71 2.05 3.43
C PRO A 119 -15.23 1.94 4.87
N GLN A 120 -16.54 2.06 5.06
CA GLN A 120 -17.19 1.94 6.39
C GLN A 120 -17.47 0.47 6.77
N ALA A 121 -17.40 -0.45 5.80
CA ALA A 121 -17.69 -1.86 6.01
C ALA A 121 -16.46 -2.57 6.57
N ILE A 122 -16.23 -2.46 7.88
CA ILE A 122 -15.10 -3.11 8.54
C ILE A 122 -15.44 -4.57 8.80
N VAL A 123 -14.88 -5.46 7.96
CA VAL A 123 -15.13 -6.91 8.01
C VAL A 123 -14.08 -7.69 8.80
N LEU A 124 -12.83 -7.22 8.83
CA LEU A 124 -11.71 -7.85 9.53
C LEU A 124 -11.32 -6.99 10.74
N ARG A 125 -11.88 -7.28 11.91
CA ARG A 125 -11.59 -6.56 13.16
C ARG A 125 -10.68 -7.40 14.04
N ASN A 126 -9.45 -6.94 14.30
CA ASN A 126 -8.44 -7.68 15.08
C ASN A 126 -8.19 -9.09 14.52
N GLN A 127 -8.32 -9.27 13.21
CA GLN A 127 -8.27 -10.58 12.54
C GLN A 127 -7.47 -10.49 11.26
N GLY A 128 -6.49 -11.40 11.14
CA GLY A 128 -5.60 -11.48 9.98
C GLY A 128 -4.44 -10.49 10.04
N ALA A 129 -3.62 -10.54 8.99
CA ALA A 129 -2.46 -9.70 8.79
C ALA A 129 -2.36 -9.26 7.32
N LEU A 130 -1.68 -8.15 7.09
CA LEU A 130 -1.34 -7.67 5.77
C LEU A 130 0.17 -7.75 5.58
N LEU A 131 0.58 -8.31 4.44
CA LEU A 131 1.96 -8.28 3.98
C LEU A 131 2.15 -7.16 2.96
N LEU A 132 3.17 -6.35 3.19
CA LEU A 132 3.63 -5.30 2.27
C LEU A 132 5.01 -5.69 1.73
N ASP A 133 5.13 -5.82 0.41
CA ASP A 133 6.39 -6.22 -0.24
C ASP A 133 7.13 -5.00 -0.79
N LEU A 134 8.17 -4.54 -0.10
CA LEU A 134 9.04 -3.42 -0.51
C LEU A 134 10.24 -3.89 -1.35
N GLY A 135 10.21 -5.13 -1.86
CA GLY A 135 11.27 -5.77 -2.63
C GLY A 135 12.22 -6.58 -1.74
N ALA A 136 13.29 -5.93 -1.24
CA ALA A 136 14.24 -6.59 -0.34
C ALA A 136 13.73 -6.70 1.11
N ASP A 137 12.70 -5.94 1.46
CA ASP A 137 12.09 -5.89 2.78
C ASP A 137 10.60 -6.24 2.66
N ARG A 138 10.18 -7.34 3.28
CA ARG A 138 8.77 -7.74 3.36
C ARG A 138 8.30 -7.56 4.79
N ARG A 139 7.26 -6.75 4.96
CA ARG A 139 6.73 -6.41 6.27
C ARG A 139 5.37 -7.03 6.46
N ARG A 140 5.15 -7.61 7.63
CA ARG A 140 3.91 -8.24 8.03
C ARG A 140 3.39 -7.54 9.26
N GLU A 141 2.17 -7.03 9.18
CA GLU A 141 1.54 -6.32 10.28
C GLU A 141 0.10 -6.82 10.46
N THR A 142 -0.36 -6.89 11.71
CA THR A 142 -1.70 -7.36 12.04
C THR A 142 -2.76 -6.30 11.77
N ILE A 143 -3.97 -6.74 11.44
CA ILE A 143 -5.13 -5.86 11.26
C ILE A 143 -5.71 -5.50 12.63
N GLY A 144 -5.90 -4.20 12.89
CA GLY A 144 -6.44 -3.64 14.13
C GLY A 144 -7.96 -3.70 14.24
N ASP A 145 -8.50 -3.02 15.25
CA ASP A 145 -9.92 -3.05 15.62
C ASP A 145 -10.82 -2.28 14.64
N LYS A 146 -10.25 -1.32 13.92
CA LYS A 146 -10.91 -0.52 12.88
C LYS A 146 -10.55 -0.98 11.47
N GLY A 147 -9.92 -2.15 11.33
CA GLY A 147 -9.44 -2.65 10.05
C GLY A 147 -8.17 -1.95 9.56
N GLU A 148 -7.47 -1.22 10.41
CA GLU A 148 -6.23 -0.53 10.06
C GLU A 148 -5.01 -1.44 10.19
N VAL A 149 -4.02 -1.22 9.34
CA VAL A 149 -2.69 -1.82 9.42
C VAL A 149 -1.67 -0.71 9.29
N ARG A 150 -0.78 -0.58 10.27
CA ARG A 150 0.21 0.50 10.31
C ARG A 150 1.61 -0.04 10.05
N PHE A 151 2.20 0.40 8.95
CA PHE A 151 3.60 0.14 8.62
C PHE A 151 4.44 1.36 8.98
N VAL A 152 5.37 1.20 9.93
CA VAL A 152 6.19 2.31 10.46
C VAL A 152 7.57 2.31 9.83
N GLY A 153 8.11 3.49 9.53
CA GLY A 153 9.52 3.62 9.18
C GLY A 153 9.87 3.16 7.76
N ILE A 154 8.99 3.37 6.78
CA ILE A 154 9.24 3.08 5.36
C ILE A 154 10.26 4.09 4.82
N PRO A 155 11.32 3.63 4.13
CA PRO A 155 12.30 4.50 3.49
C PRO A 155 11.68 5.48 2.49
N ASN A 156 12.07 6.75 2.54
CA ASN A 156 11.44 7.81 1.74
C ASN A 156 11.75 7.73 0.23
N ASP A 157 12.81 7.01 -0.17
CA ASP A 157 13.11 6.65 -1.56
C ASP A 157 12.08 5.70 -2.19
N GLN A 158 11.27 5.02 -1.35
CA GLN A 158 10.15 4.19 -1.79
C GLN A 158 8.85 5.00 -1.96
N ARG A 159 8.81 6.28 -1.56
CA ARG A 159 7.61 7.12 -1.65
C ARG A 159 7.13 7.27 -3.09
N GLY A 160 5.82 7.13 -3.29
CA GLY A 160 5.13 7.25 -4.57
C GLY A 160 5.13 5.97 -5.41
N ARG A 161 5.85 4.92 -4.99
CA ARG A 161 5.82 3.60 -5.64
C ARG A 161 4.56 2.85 -5.26
N THR A 162 4.03 2.07 -6.20
CA THR A 162 2.97 1.10 -5.91
C THR A 162 3.63 -0.24 -5.67
N VAL A 163 3.37 -0.84 -4.51
CA VAL A 163 3.93 -2.14 -4.13
C VAL A 163 2.83 -3.17 -4.01
N PRO A 164 3.11 -4.45 -4.32
CA PRO A 164 2.13 -5.51 -4.15
C PRO A 164 1.85 -5.75 -2.67
N VAL A 165 0.61 -6.15 -2.39
CA VAL A 165 0.17 -6.47 -1.02
C VAL A 165 -0.43 -7.87 -1.01
N SER A 166 -0.36 -8.53 0.13
CA SER A 166 -0.99 -9.83 0.33
C SER A 166 -1.78 -9.84 1.63
N LEU A 167 -2.95 -10.46 1.60
CA LEU A 167 -3.82 -10.62 2.77
C LEU A 167 -3.63 -12.02 3.35
N GLU A 168 -3.33 -12.09 4.65
CA GLU A 168 -3.34 -13.31 5.45
C GLU A 168 -4.52 -13.26 6.40
N ALA A 169 -5.72 -13.61 5.93
CA ALA A 169 -6.91 -13.69 6.75
C ALA A 169 -7.72 -14.95 6.37
N GLU A 170 -8.06 -15.76 7.37
CA GLU A 170 -8.81 -16.99 7.13
C GLU A 170 -10.20 -16.67 6.58
N GLY A 171 -10.56 -17.31 5.47
CA GLY A 171 -11.87 -17.13 4.84
C GLY A 171 -12.05 -15.82 4.08
N TYR A 172 -11.02 -14.99 3.91
CA TYR A 172 -11.08 -13.75 3.13
C TYR A 172 -10.00 -13.69 2.06
N GLU A 173 -10.30 -12.99 0.98
CA GLU A 173 -9.37 -12.72 -0.13
C GLU A 173 -9.46 -11.24 -0.56
N LEU A 174 -8.42 -10.77 -1.27
CA LEU A 174 -8.46 -9.47 -1.91
C LEU A 174 -9.48 -9.48 -3.05
N VAL A 175 -10.24 -8.39 -3.19
CA VAL A 175 -11.16 -8.23 -4.33
C VAL A 175 -10.39 -8.21 -5.65
N ASP A 176 -9.25 -7.52 -5.67
CA ASP A 176 -8.26 -7.59 -6.75
C ASP A 176 -7.00 -8.33 -6.26
N PRO A 177 -6.73 -9.55 -6.75
CA PRO A 177 -5.52 -10.31 -6.39
C PRO A 177 -4.21 -9.62 -6.76
N LYS A 178 -4.23 -8.65 -7.68
CA LYS A 178 -3.07 -7.85 -8.10
C LYS A 178 -3.10 -6.45 -7.50
N ALA A 179 -3.94 -6.21 -6.50
CA ALA A 179 -4.01 -4.93 -5.82
C ALA A 179 -2.63 -4.53 -5.31
N GLY A 180 -2.25 -3.29 -5.64
CA GLY A 180 -1.06 -2.66 -5.12
C GLY A 180 -1.43 -1.44 -4.29
N VAL A 181 -0.67 -1.18 -3.24
CA VAL A 181 -0.82 0.03 -2.42
C VAL A 181 0.25 1.02 -2.81
N ARG A 182 -0.17 2.27 -3.06
CA ARG A 182 0.74 3.38 -3.29
C ARG A 182 1.35 3.82 -1.95
N LEU A 183 2.67 3.78 -1.86
CA LEU A 183 3.41 4.19 -0.69
C LEU A 183 3.41 5.73 -0.56
N SER A 184 2.63 6.28 0.34
CA SER A 184 2.64 7.71 0.68
C SER A 184 2.56 7.88 2.20
N ALA A 185 2.71 9.11 2.69
CA ALA A 185 2.42 9.43 4.09
C ALA A 185 0.91 9.56 4.38
N GLU A 186 0.07 9.34 3.36
CA GLU A 186 -1.38 9.36 3.48
C GLU A 186 -1.91 7.95 3.78
N THR A 187 -3.23 7.83 3.90
CA THR A 187 -3.90 6.55 4.10
C THR A 187 -4.17 5.86 2.77
N ALA A 188 -4.07 4.54 2.76
CA ALA A 188 -4.49 3.71 1.64
C ALA A 188 -5.71 2.87 2.03
N TYR A 189 -6.50 2.46 1.03
CA TYR A 189 -7.69 1.62 1.22
C TYR A 189 -7.56 0.35 0.40
N LEU A 190 -7.93 -0.77 1.00
CA LEU A 190 -7.84 -2.09 0.39
C LEU A 190 -9.15 -2.84 0.57
N ALA A 191 -9.78 -3.24 -0.54
CA ALA A 191 -11.03 -3.97 -0.54
C ALA A 191 -10.80 -5.48 -0.41
N VAL A 192 -11.52 -6.11 0.51
CA VAL A 192 -11.53 -7.56 0.73
C VAL A 192 -12.93 -8.12 0.62
N ARG A 193 -13.02 -9.41 0.33
CA ARG A 193 -14.28 -10.14 0.27
C ARG A 193 -14.12 -11.54 0.87
N PRO A 194 -15.21 -12.22 1.24
CA PRO A 194 -15.14 -13.62 1.62
C PRO A 194 -14.57 -14.46 0.48
N ALA A 195 -13.64 -15.35 0.82
CA ALA A 195 -13.03 -16.27 -0.13
C ALA A 195 -14.09 -17.15 -0.79
N SER A 196 -13.92 -17.43 -2.08
CA SER A 196 -14.82 -18.32 -2.81
C SER A 196 -14.45 -19.80 -2.58
N LEU A 197 -15.38 -20.59 -2.09
CA LEU A 197 -15.28 -22.04 -1.97
C LEU A 197 -16.02 -22.73 -3.12
N GLN A 198 -15.42 -23.77 -3.68
CA GLN A 198 -16.07 -24.64 -4.65
C GLN A 198 -16.82 -25.74 -3.89
N LEU A 199 -18.16 -25.73 -3.95
CA LEU A 199 -18.95 -26.87 -3.51
C LEU A 199 -19.16 -27.82 -4.69
N SER A 200 -18.92 -29.11 -4.50
CA SER A 200 -19.10 -30.11 -5.54
C SER A 200 -19.58 -31.44 -4.98
N GLY A 201 -20.22 -32.24 -5.83
CA GLY A 201 -20.79 -33.50 -5.43
C GLY A 201 -21.56 -34.20 -6.54
N ARG A 202 -22.26 -35.26 -6.17
CA ARG A 202 -23.06 -36.09 -7.08
C ARG A 202 -24.47 -36.27 -6.56
N VAL A 203 -25.45 -36.18 -7.46
CA VAL A 203 -26.86 -36.52 -7.21
C VAL A 203 -27.12 -37.91 -7.76
N GLN A 204 -27.64 -38.80 -6.91
CA GLN A 204 -27.95 -40.19 -7.26
C GLN A 204 -29.28 -40.65 -6.68
N ASP A 205 -29.86 -41.69 -7.23
CA ASP A 205 -31.02 -42.37 -6.66
C ASP A 205 -30.61 -43.38 -5.57
N GLU A 206 -31.60 -43.97 -4.89
CA GLU A 206 -31.40 -45.03 -3.88
C GLU A 206 -30.58 -46.24 -4.39
N LYS A 207 -30.51 -46.43 -5.71
CA LYS A 207 -29.77 -47.52 -6.37
C LYS A 207 -28.37 -47.09 -6.82
N GLY A 208 -27.94 -45.88 -6.46
CA GLY A 208 -26.65 -45.30 -6.84
C GLY A 208 -26.57 -44.84 -8.29
N ARG A 209 -27.69 -44.75 -9.02
CA ARG A 209 -27.71 -44.26 -10.41
C ARG A 209 -27.75 -42.74 -10.42
N ALA A 210 -26.99 -42.13 -11.31
CA ALA A 210 -26.95 -40.69 -11.48
C ALA A 210 -28.35 -40.12 -11.80
N VAL A 211 -28.69 -39.00 -11.18
CA VAL A 211 -29.91 -38.24 -11.48
C VAL A 211 -29.52 -36.96 -12.23
N PRO A 212 -29.65 -36.92 -13.57
CA PRO A 212 -29.33 -35.73 -14.35
C PRO A 212 -30.42 -34.67 -14.29
N GLY A 213 -30.04 -33.40 -14.45
CA GLY A 213 -30.98 -32.27 -14.51
C GLY A 213 -31.65 -31.91 -13.18
N ALA A 214 -31.22 -32.50 -12.07
CA ALA A 214 -31.66 -32.10 -10.73
C ALA A 214 -31.28 -30.64 -10.48
N LYS A 215 -32.23 -29.84 -9.98
CA LYS A 215 -32.00 -28.44 -9.59
C LYS A 215 -31.51 -28.41 -8.16
N LEU A 216 -30.32 -27.87 -7.97
CA LEU A 216 -29.71 -27.64 -6.67
C LEU A 216 -29.82 -26.15 -6.33
N ARG A 217 -30.25 -25.84 -5.12
CA ARG A 217 -30.35 -24.47 -4.62
C ARG A 217 -29.77 -24.36 -3.21
N LEU A 218 -28.81 -23.47 -3.04
CA LEU A 218 -28.25 -23.10 -1.74
C LEU A 218 -28.35 -21.58 -1.61
N SER A 219 -29.21 -21.10 -0.72
CA SER A 219 -29.54 -19.66 -0.63
C SER A 219 -29.99 -19.11 -2.02
N THR A 220 -29.27 -18.13 -2.56
CA THR A 220 -29.45 -17.53 -3.90
C THR A 220 -28.69 -18.26 -5.01
N TYR A 221 -27.78 -19.18 -4.65
CA TYR A 221 -26.96 -19.93 -5.61
C TYR A 221 -27.74 -21.11 -6.16
N THR A 222 -27.72 -21.29 -7.49
CA THR A 222 -28.37 -22.41 -8.16
C THR A 222 -27.42 -23.12 -9.11
N ALA A 223 -27.58 -24.45 -9.21
CA ALA A 223 -26.86 -25.29 -10.14
C ALA A 223 -27.78 -26.40 -10.66
N ARG A 224 -27.33 -27.10 -11.70
CA ARG A 224 -27.98 -28.32 -12.20
C ARG A 224 -26.99 -29.47 -12.23
N SER A 225 -27.46 -30.67 -11.91
CA SER A 225 -26.65 -31.86 -12.11
C SER A 225 -26.48 -32.16 -13.61
N MET A 226 -25.27 -32.57 -13.98
CA MET A 226 -24.91 -32.99 -15.33
C MET A 226 -25.37 -34.44 -15.60
N GLU A 227 -25.09 -34.97 -16.80
CA GLU A 227 -25.51 -36.33 -17.21
C GLU A 227 -25.05 -37.43 -16.26
N ASP A 228 -23.85 -37.28 -15.68
CA ASP A 228 -23.26 -38.19 -14.72
C ASP A 228 -23.75 -37.96 -13.28
N GLY A 229 -24.67 -37.00 -13.08
CA GLY A 229 -25.18 -36.59 -11.78
C GLY A 229 -24.27 -35.60 -11.04
N TRP A 230 -23.13 -35.21 -11.61
CA TRP A 230 -22.19 -34.27 -10.99
C TRP A 230 -22.74 -32.85 -10.96
N PHE A 231 -22.46 -32.12 -9.88
CA PHE A 231 -22.78 -30.70 -9.78
C PHE A 231 -21.62 -29.93 -9.15
N SER A 232 -21.54 -28.64 -9.46
CA SER A 232 -20.63 -27.74 -8.77
C SER A 232 -21.06 -26.28 -8.84
N PHE A 233 -20.85 -25.52 -7.76
CA PHE A 233 -21.06 -24.07 -7.73
C PHE A 233 -20.10 -23.40 -6.73
N LYS A 234 -19.81 -22.12 -6.98
CA LYS A 234 -18.97 -21.29 -6.12
C LYS A 234 -19.83 -20.56 -5.10
N VAL A 235 -19.44 -20.65 -3.83
CA VAL A 235 -20.11 -19.96 -2.72
C VAL A 235 -19.10 -19.26 -1.83
N PRO A 236 -19.48 -18.18 -1.12
CA PRO A 236 -18.60 -17.55 -0.16
C PRO A 236 -18.34 -18.47 1.04
N SER A 237 -17.12 -18.43 1.56
CA SER A 237 -16.65 -19.19 2.73
C SER A 237 -17.43 -18.88 4.00
N ASN A 238 -17.93 -17.65 4.14
CA ASN A 238 -18.58 -17.13 5.33
C ASN A 238 -20.12 -17.26 5.28
N LEU A 239 -20.67 -18.17 4.47
CA LEU A 239 -22.11 -18.37 4.35
C LEU A 239 -22.76 -18.56 5.75
N PRO A 240 -23.78 -17.79 6.14
CA PRO A 240 -24.45 -17.93 7.43
C PRO A 240 -25.04 -19.32 7.64
N ILE A 241 -25.12 -19.83 8.88
CA ILE A 241 -25.67 -21.16 9.17
C ILE A 241 -27.10 -21.32 8.64
N SER A 242 -27.93 -20.28 8.74
CA SER A 242 -29.29 -20.26 8.20
C SER A 242 -29.37 -20.45 6.68
N GLU A 243 -28.28 -20.19 5.96
CA GLU A 243 -28.18 -20.28 4.50
C GLU A 243 -27.49 -21.56 4.02
N ARG A 244 -27.07 -22.44 4.93
CA ARG A 244 -26.33 -23.68 4.65
C ARG A 244 -27.22 -24.89 4.32
N THR A 245 -28.49 -24.67 4.01
CA THR A 245 -29.41 -25.75 3.59
C THR A 245 -29.41 -25.88 2.07
N LEU A 246 -28.87 -26.98 1.55
CA LEU A 246 -28.93 -27.34 0.15
C LEU A 246 -30.27 -28.01 -0.15
N TYR A 247 -31.07 -27.41 -1.02
CA TYR A 247 -32.32 -27.98 -1.53
C TYR A 247 -32.07 -28.61 -2.89
N VAL A 248 -32.50 -29.85 -3.06
CA VAL A 248 -32.36 -30.59 -4.33
C VAL A 248 -33.73 -31.07 -4.78
N THR A 249 -34.10 -30.73 -6.01
CA THR A 249 -35.36 -31.16 -6.63
C THR A 249 -35.11 -31.74 -8.01
N ALA A 250 -35.77 -32.85 -8.33
CA ALA A 250 -35.72 -33.47 -9.65
C ALA A 250 -37.11 -34.01 -10.02
N PRO A 251 -37.54 -33.95 -11.30
CA PRO A 251 -38.82 -34.51 -11.70
C PRO A 251 -38.92 -36.01 -11.40
N GLY A 252 -39.99 -36.43 -10.72
CA GLY A 252 -40.23 -37.83 -10.32
C GLY A 252 -39.46 -38.28 -9.08
N PHE A 253 -38.94 -37.34 -8.29
CA PHE A 253 -38.25 -37.58 -7.03
C PHE A 253 -38.76 -36.64 -5.94
N GLU A 254 -38.77 -37.13 -4.71
CA GLU A 254 -39.08 -36.32 -3.53
C GLU A 254 -37.99 -35.25 -3.31
N PRO A 255 -38.37 -34.00 -2.93
CA PRO A 255 -37.40 -32.97 -2.59
C PRO A 255 -36.50 -33.38 -1.41
N SER A 256 -35.19 -33.23 -1.57
CA SER A 256 -34.22 -33.49 -0.51
C SER A 256 -33.61 -32.19 0.02
N HIS A 257 -33.30 -32.16 1.32
CA HIS A 257 -32.63 -31.04 1.97
C HIS A 257 -31.49 -31.52 2.87
N LEU A 258 -30.32 -30.92 2.72
CA LEU A 258 -29.11 -31.30 3.47
C LEU A 258 -28.43 -30.06 4.05
N GLN A 259 -28.02 -30.14 5.31
CA GLN A 259 -27.13 -29.15 5.91
C GLN A 259 -25.71 -29.36 5.41
N ILE A 260 -25.10 -28.32 4.82
CA ILE A 260 -23.74 -28.39 4.30
C ILE A 260 -22.75 -27.70 5.25
N THR A 261 -21.55 -28.27 5.35
CA THR A 261 -20.41 -27.58 5.95
C THR A 261 -19.54 -27.03 4.81
N PRO A 262 -19.39 -25.70 4.67
CA PRO A 262 -18.51 -25.12 3.67
C PRO A 262 -17.09 -25.66 3.82
N GLY A 263 -16.47 -26.10 2.72
CA GLY A 263 -15.14 -26.73 2.72
C GLY A 263 -15.11 -28.24 2.98
N ALA A 264 -16.26 -28.89 3.16
CA ALA A 264 -16.34 -30.35 3.22
C ALA A 264 -16.03 -31.01 1.85
N ASN A 265 -15.55 -32.25 1.91
CA ASN A 265 -15.30 -33.11 0.75
C ASN A 265 -16.55 -33.31 -0.14
N GLN A 266 -16.35 -33.91 -1.32
CA GLN A 266 -17.41 -34.20 -2.30
C GLN A 266 -18.71 -34.70 -1.64
N LEU A 267 -19.81 -33.99 -1.89
CA LEU A 267 -21.12 -34.32 -1.34
C LEU A 267 -21.79 -35.42 -2.16
N THR A 268 -22.47 -36.35 -1.50
CA THR A 268 -23.36 -37.32 -2.16
C THR A 268 -24.78 -37.04 -1.70
N VAL A 269 -25.65 -36.67 -2.66
CA VAL A 269 -27.08 -36.44 -2.41
C VAL A 269 -27.85 -37.62 -2.97
N VAL A 270 -28.63 -38.28 -2.12
CA VAL A 270 -29.53 -39.37 -2.51
C VAL A 270 -30.95 -38.83 -2.61
N LEU A 271 -31.60 -39.07 -3.74
CA LEU A 271 -33.01 -38.74 -3.98
C LEU A 271 -33.86 -40.00 -4.00
N GLU A 272 -34.98 -39.94 -3.27
CA GLU A 272 -35.99 -41.01 -3.24
C GLU A 272 -37.02 -40.77 -4.33
N LYS A 273 -37.54 -41.84 -4.93
CA LYS A 273 -38.55 -41.71 -5.99
C LYS A 273 -39.90 -41.34 -5.39
N GLU A 274 -40.55 -40.36 -5.99
CA GLU A 274 -41.92 -39.96 -5.65
C GLU A 274 -42.88 -41.11 -6.01
N TYR A 275 -43.44 -41.77 -4.99
CA TYR A 275 -44.44 -42.82 -5.18
C TYR A 275 -45.80 -42.17 -5.45
N ILE A 276 -46.15 -42.02 -6.72
CA ILE A 276 -47.53 -41.71 -7.12
C ILE A 276 -48.36 -42.97 -6.90
N GLU A 277 -49.14 -43.04 -5.81
CA GLU A 277 -50.24 -44.00 -5.70
C GLU A 277 -51.20 -43.78 -6.88
N ARG A 278 -51.12 -44.66 -7.88
CA ARG A 278 -52.16 -44.73 -8.91
C ARG A 278 -53.43 -45.25 -8.24
N VAL A 279 -54.31 -44.34 -7.83
CA VAL A 279 -55.71 -44.66 -7.53
C VAL A 279 -56.34 -45.19 -8.82
N HIS A 280 -56.30 -46.51 -9.02
CA HIS A 280 -57.19 -47.22 -9.94
C HIS A 280 -58.60 -47.18 -9.31
N GLN A 281 -59.36 -46.12 -9.59
CA GLN A 281 -60.81 -46.20 -9.42
C GLN A 281 -61.35 -47.16 -10.48
N TYR A 282 -61.75 -48.34 -10.01
CA TYR A 282 -62.55 -49.30 -10.74
C TYR A 282 -63.81 -48.61 -11.28
N THR A 283 -63.93 -48.56 -12.61
CA THR A 283 -65.23 -48.45 -13.27
C THR A 283 -65.95 -49.78 -13.07
N ILE A 284 -66.99 -49.80 -12.22
CA ILE A 284 -68.03 -50.83 -12.27
C ILE A 284 -69.24 -50.19 -12.96
N ARG A 285 -69.68 -50.87 -14.01
CA ARG A 285 -70.86 -50.58 -14.84
C ARG A 285 -72.15 -50.64 -14.03
#